data_AF-A0A9E5VXE1-F1
#
_entry.id   AF-A0A9E5VXE1-F1
#
_cell.length_a   1.000
_cell.length_b   1.000
_cell.length_c   1.000
_cell.angle_alpha   90.00
_cell.angle_beta   90.00
_cell.angle_gamma   90.00
#
_symmetry.space_group_name_H-M   'P 1'
#
loop_
_entity.id
_entity.type
_entity.pdbx_description
1 polymer ?
#
loop_
_entity_poly.entity_id
_entity_poly.type
_entity_poly.pdbx_seq_one_letter_code
_entity_poly.pdbx_strand_id
1 'polypeptide(L)'
;MKNLKKLTALLLVLLTAVSFAACGGEDKPPVDEGLKLDILYEEDDSMINNYSLLAVNPAAPFVDADGNPVTVEGINTVGAKALIDWMLSEGLTLAANYGFTEYGEYLFYKKDNAPVSTAEIPKATEENKNVRLSTTTSVNDSGLLSYLLPKFEEAYGYKVEVYSAGTGKAIANAKAGNADLIFVHSKSQEEAFVEGGYSYVLDGFESERLTLMYNYFVLIGPKDDPAKAATAPSVKDAFKLIADGKFAFVSRGDNSGTHTKEISLWPAELGITVDAASVAAYSEWYNYSNAGMGTCLKMAEEKGAYILSDKATFLTFKANGGVIE
;
A
#
# COMPACT_ATOMS: atom_id res chain seq x y z
N MET A 1 63.88 -41.76 26.57
CA MET A 1 65.24 -41.29 26.92
C MET A 1 65.55 -40.03 26.11
N LYS A 2 65.79 -38.89 26.77
CA LYS A 2 66.42 -37.64 26.24
C LYS A 2 65.64 -36.92 25.12
N ASN A 3 65.35 -35.61 25.07
CA ASN A 3 65.90 -34.38 25.67
C ASN A 3 64.80 -33.29 25.61
N LEU A 4 64.34 -32.77 26.75
CA LEU A 4 64.57 -31.41 27.26
C LEU A 4 65.58 -30.52 26.49
N LYS A 5 65.14 -29.32 26.07
CA LYS A 5 65.84 -28.00 26.15
C LYS A 5 64.99 -26.91 25.46
N LYS A 6 64.81 -25.68 25.95
CA LYS A 6 65.05 -24.99 27.23
C LYS A 6 64.61 -23.51 27.03
N LEU A 7 64.02 -22.90 28.07
CA LEU A 7 64.15 -21.49 28.52
C LEU A 7 63.53 -20.39 27.62
N THR A 8 62.94 -19.28 28.11
CA THR A 8 63.22 -18.40 29.28
C THR A 8 62.02 -17.42 29.41
N ALA A 9 61.31 -17.27 30.54
CA ALA A 9 61.56 -16.39 31.70
C ALA A 9 61.37 -14.86 31.47
N LEU A 10 60.30 -14.25 32.06
CA LEU A 10 60.25 -12.93 32.75
C LEU A 10 58.83 -12.69 33.33
N LEU A 11 58.61 -12.77 34.66
CA LEU A 11 58.63 -11.72 35.70
C LEU A 11 57.50 -10.66 35.54
N LEU A 12 56.36 -10.80 36.26
CA LEU A 12 56.01 -10.18 37.56
C LEU A 12 55.28 -8.82 37.41
N VAL A 13 54.07 -8.67 37.97
CA VAL A 13 53.51 -7.50 38.71
C VAL A 13 52.08 -7.92 39.15
N LEU A 14 51.89 -8.31 40.41
CA LEU A 14 51.42 -7.51 41.57
C LEU A 14 49.88 -7.36 41.64
N LEU A 15 49.29 -8.18 42.51
CA LEU A 15 47.91 -8.07 43.02
C LEU A 15 47.82 -6.85 43.94
N THR A 16 46.87 -5.94 43.70
CA THR A 16 46.32 -5.07 44.75
C THR A 16 44.80 -5.05 44.64
N ALA A 17 44.16 -5.46 45.73
CA ALA A 17 42.72 -5.40 45.91
C ALA A 17 42.33 -4.00 46.40
N VAL A 18 41.29 -3.41 45.80
CA VAL A 18 40.49 -2.36 46.44
C VAL A 18 39.01 -2.63 46.17
N SER A 19 38.27 -2.66 47.28
CA SER A 19 36.83 -2.80 47.46
C SER A 19 36.01 -1.76 46.69
N PHE A 20 34.83 -2.15 46.17
CA PHE A 20 33.65 -1.28 46.19
C PHE A 20 32.37 -2.10 46.33
N ALA A 21 31.59 -1.76 47.37
CA ALA A 21 30.24 -2.23 47.61
C ALA A 21 29.22 -1.28 46.95
N ALA A 22 28.25 -1.90 46.27
CA ALA A 22 26.86 -1.53 45.95
C ALA A 22 26.39 -0.06 45.98
N CYS A 23 25.84 0.38 44.83
CA CYS A 23 24.53 1.04 44.62
C CYS A 23 24.39 1.23 43.09
N GLY A 24 23.46 0.58 42.39
CA GLY A 24 22.07 1.03 42.29
C GLY A 24 21.92 1.89 41.03
N GLY A 25 21.59 1.24 39.90
CA GLY A 25 21.35 1.88 38.61
C GLY A 25 21.32 0.82 37.52
N GLU A 26 20.13 0.32 37.20
CA GLU A 26 19.90 -0.53 36.03
C GLU A 26 20.26 0.28 34.78
N ASP A 27 21.41 0.01 34.15
CA ASP A 27 21.58 0.31 32.73
C ASP A 27 20.69 -0.68 31.96
N LYS A 28 19.39 -0.35 31.91
CA LYS A 28 18.51 -0.92 30.91
C LYS A 28 19.00 -0.40 29.55
N PRO A 29 19.25 -1.27 28.55
CA PRO A 29 19.31 -0.81 27.17
C PRO A 29 18.02 -0.03 26.88
N PRO A 30 18.05 1.01 26.01
CA PRO A 30 16.88 1.83 25.75
C PRO A 30 15.72 0.91 25.44
N VAL A 31 14.66 1.05 26.23
CA VAL A 31 13.37 0.41 25.95
C VAL A 31 13.01 0.86 24.55
N ASP A 32 12.72 -0.11 23.68
CA ASP A 32 12.09 0.14 22.39
C ASP A 32 10.77 0.88 22.65
N GLU A 33 10.83 2.22 22.68
CA GLU A 33 9.67 3.09 22.78
C GLU A 33 8.98 3.00 21.42
N GLY A 34 8.24 1.91 21.20
CA GLY A 34 7.58 1.65 19.92
C GLY A 34 6.82 2.87 19.41
N LEU A 35 6.71 2.98 18.08
CA LEU A 35 6.22 4.14 17.30
C LEU A 35 5.32 5.12 18.06
N LYS A 36 5.57 6.42 17.91
CA LYS A 36 4.82 7.52 18.53
C LYS A 36 3.43 7.70 17.93
N LEU A 37 3.23 7.20 16.71
CA LEU A 37 1.96 7.24 16.02
C LEU A 37 1.09 6.01 16.30
N ASP A 38 -0.23 6.22 16.31
CA ASP A 38 -1.22 5.14 16.34
C ASP A 38 -2.42 5.45 15.44
N ILE A 39 -3.24 4.43 15.17
CA ILE A 39 -4.53 4.61 14.50
C ILE A 39 -5.47 5.36 15.46
N LEU A 40 -5.96 6.52 15.03
CA LEU A 40 -6.88 7.36 15.81
C LEU A 40 -8.32 7.20 15.34
N TYR A 41 -8.52 7.01 14.03
CA TYR A 41 -9.85 6.88 13.45
C TYR A 41 -9.82 5.78 12.37
N GLU A 42 -10.72 4.81 12.49
CA GLU A 42 -10.94 3.73 11.52
C GLU A 42 -12.43 3.38 11.40
N GLU A 43 -12.77 2.44 10.51
CA GLU A 43 -14.10 1.84 10.39
C GLU A 43 -15.28 2.79 10.10
N ASP A 44 -15.03 3.88 9.37
CA ASP A 44 -16.09 4.71 8.77
C ASP A 44 -16.36 4.23 7.34
N ASP A 45 -17.63 4.17 6.92
CA ASP A 45 -18.02 3.77 5.55
C ASP A 45 -17.36 4.64 4.47
N SER A 46 -17.12 5.92 4.78
CA SER A 46 -16.40 6.81 3.89
C SER A 46 -14.92 6.45 3.77
N MET A 47 -14.35 5.65 4.67
CA MET A 47 -12.95 5.23 4.68
C MET A 47 -12.70 3.91 3.96
N ILE A 48 -13.76 3.29 3.42
CA ILE A 48 -13.63 2.08 2.61
C ILE A 48 -12.86 2.39 1.32
N ASN A 49 -11.76 1.69 1.13
CA ASN A 49 -10.97 1.72 -0.10
C ASN A 49 -11.25 0.46 -0.92
N ASN A 50 -12.00 0.61 -2.01
CA ASN A 50 -12.43 -0.51 -2.85
C ASN A 50 -11.37 -0.84 -3.90
N TYR A 51 -11.05 -2.12 -4.06
CA TYR A 51 -10.10 -2.61 -5.05
C TYR A 51 -10.86 -3.29 -6.18
N SER A 52 -10.50 -2.96 -7.42
CA SER A 52 -11.17 -3.44 -8.62
C SER A 52 -10.18 -4.03 -9.61
N LEU A 53 -10.57 -5.13 -10.23
CA LEU A 53 -9.93 -5.69 -11.41
C LEU A 53 -10.64 -5.20 -12.66
N LEU A 54 -9.88 -4.83 -13.69
CA LEU A 54 -10.39 -4.46 -15.00
C LEU A 54 -9.49 -5.07 -16.08
N ALA A 55 -10.07 -5.80 -17.04
CA ALA A 55 -9.34 -6.31 -18.19
C ALA A 55 -9.08 -5.19 -19.20
N VAL A 56 -7.89 -5.17 -19.82
CA VAL A 56 -7.62 -4.18 -20.87
C VAL A 56 -8.29 -4.63 -22.16
N ASN A 57 -9.08 -3.73 -22.76
CA ASN A 57 -9.74 -3.99 -24.03
C ASN A 57 -8.70 -4.07 -25.17
N PRO A 58 -8.58 -5.22 -25.89
CA PRO A 58 -7.65 -5.34 -27.01
C PRO A 58 -8.00 -4.41 -28.17
N ALA A 59 -9.24 -3.92 -28.25
CA ALA A 59 -9.71 -2.96 -29.25
C ALA A 59 -9.79 -1.52 -28.70
N ALA A 60 -9.13 -1.22 -27.58
CA ALA A 60 -9.13 0.12 -27.00
C ALA A 60 -8.55 1.18 -27.96
N PRO A 61 -8.94 2.46 -27.82
CA PRO A 61 -8.39 3.56 -28.59
C PRO A 61 -6.98 3.93 -28.08
N PHE A 62 -6.01 3.04 -28.30
CA PHE A 62 -4.62 3.29 -27.94
C PHE A 62 -4.03 4.43 -28.77
N VAL A 63 -3.19 5.25 -28.13
CA VAL A 63 -2.49 6.36 -28.78
C VAL A 63 -1.00 6.31 -28.44
N ASP A 64 -0.16 6.78 -29.37
CA ASP A 64 1.26 7.00 -29.11
C ASP A 64 1.49 8.25 -28.22
N ALA A 65 2.77 8.56 -27.96
CA ALA A 65 3.16 9.71 -27.14
C ALA A 65 2.73 11.08 -27.73
N ASP A 66 2.48 11.13 -29.05
CA ASP A 66 2.03 12.33 -29.77
C ASP A 66 0.50 12.38 -29.90
N GLY A 67 -0.21 11.36 -29.40
CA GLY A 67 -1.66 11.25 -29.45
C GLY A 67 -2.22 10.65 -30.74
N ASN A 68 -1.37 10.09 -31.62
CA ASN A 68 -1.85 9.43 -32.84
C ASN A 68 -2.39 8.04 -32.50
N PRO A 69 -3.52 7.61 -33.12
CA PRO A 69 -4.03 6.27 -32.94
C PRO A 69 -3.00 5.20 -33.32
N VAL A 70 -2.83 4.20 -32.45
CA VAL A 70 -1.98 3.03 -32.70
C VAL A 70 -2.74 1.74 -32.45
N THR A 71 -2.39 0.70 -33.20
CA THR A 71 -2.85 -0.66 -32.90
C THR A 71 -1.83 -1.30 -31.97
N VAL A 72 -2.29 -1.73 -30.80
CA VAL A 72 -1.49 -2.54 -29.88
C VAL A 72 -1.84 -4.00 -30.13
N GLU A 73 -0.91 -4.73 -30.72
CA GLU A 73 -1.00 -6.19 -30.81
C GLU A 73 -0.53 -6.83 -29.49
N GLY A 74 -1.03 -8.04 -29.20
CA GLY A 74 -0.51 -8.84 -28.08
C GLY A 74 -1.05 -8.50 -26.69
N ILE A 75 -2.21 -7.84 -26.58
CA ILE A 75 -2.97 -7.84 -25.31
C ILE A 75 -3.40 -9.28 -25.01
N ASN A 76 -2.86 -9.87 -23.94
CA ASN A 76 -3.10 -11.26 -23.56
C ASN A 76 -4.44 -11.39 -22.82
N THR A 77 -5.54 -11.39 -23.57
CA THR A 77 -6.90 -11.49 -23.03
C THR A 77 -7.18 -12.82 -22.34
N VAL A 78 -6.57 -13.91 -22.81
CA VAL A 78 -6.74 -15.25 -22.22
C VAL A 78 -6.09 -15.31 -20.83
N GLY A 79 -4.83 -14.88 -20.72
CA GLY A 79 -4.11 -14.85 -19.46
C GLY A 79 -4.70 -13.84 -18.47
N ALA A 80 -5.12 -12.66 -18.94
CA ALA A 80 -5.84 -11.69 -18.13
C ALA A 80 -7.13 -12.26 -17.54
N LYS A 81 -7.96 -12.93 -18.38
CA LYS A 81 -9.19 -13.58 -17.91
C LYS A 81 -8.89 -14.68 -16.89
N ALA A 82 -7.89 -15.53 -17.15
CA ALA A 82 -7.50 -16.60 -16.23
C ALA A 82 -7.10 -16.07 -14.85
N LEU A 83 -6.30 -15.00 -14.81
CA LEU A 83 -5.92 -14.35 -13.54
C LEU A 83 -7.14 -13.71 -12.86
N ILE A 84 -8.03 -13.06 -13.61
CA ILE A 84 -9.26 -12.46 -13.04
C ILE A 84 -10.18 -13.53 -12.46
N ASP A 85 -10.45 -14.61 -13.19
CA ASP A 85 -11.27 -15.73 -12.71
C ASP A 85 -10.67 -16.37 -11.44
N TRP A 86 -9.34 -16.52 -11.41
CA TRP A 86 -8.63 -17.00 -10.23
C TRP A 86 -8.75 -16.05 -9.03
N MET A 87 -8.52 -14.77 -9.26
CA MET A 87 -8.64 -13.73 -8.22
C MET A 87 -10.07 -13.64 -7.68
N LEU A 88 -11.10 -13.94 -8.50
CA LEU A 88 -12.51 -13.92 -8.11
C LEU A 88 -13.03 -15.28 -7.61
N SER A 89 -12.14 -16.25 -7.39
CA SER A 89 -12.46 -17.58 -6.83
C SER A 89 -11.60 -17.88 -5.60
N GLU A 90 -10.61 -18.76 -5.73
CA GLU A 90 -9.71 -19.13 -4.63
C GLU A 90 -8.81 -17.98 -4.20
N GLY A 91 -8.38 -17.13 -5.14
CA GLY A 91 -7.55 -15.96 -4.87
C GLY A 91 -8.20 -14.97 -3.90
N LEU A 92 -9.52 -14.73 -4.02
CA LEU A 92 -10.25 -13.84 -3.11
C LEU A 92 -10.30 -14.40 -1.68
N THR A 93 -10.44 -15.72 -1.55
CA THR A 93 -10.43 -16.38 -0.24
C THR A 93 -9.06 -16.27 0.41
N LEU A 94 -7.98 -16.45 -0.37
CA LEU A 94 -6.62 -16.26 0.10
C LEU A 94 -6.34 -14.81 0.49
N ALA A 95 -6.80 -13.85 -0.31
CA ALA A 95 -6.65 -12.42 -0.04
C ALA A 95 -7.36 -12.00 1.27
N ALA A 96 -8.57 -12.50 1.49
CA ALA A 96 -9.33 -12.21 2.72
C ALA A 96 -8.68 -12.81 3.99
N ASN A 97 -7.88 -13.86 3.85
CA ASN A 97 -7.13 -14.46 4.96
C ASN A 97 -5.72 -13.86 5.12
N TYR A 98 -5.32 -12.93 4.25
CA TYR A 98 -3.98 -12.34 4.28
C TYR A 98 -3.77 -11.44 5.50
N GLY A 99 -2.57 -11.53 6.07
CA GLY A 99 -2.09 -10.69 7.16
C GLY A 99 -2.36 -11.21 8.57
N PHE A 100 -3.36 -12.06 8.80
CA PHE A 100 -3.69 -12.49 10.17
C PHE A 100 -2.53 -13.21 10.87
N THR A 101 -1.81 -14.08 10.16
CA THR A 101 -0.66 -14.81 10.73
C THR A 101 0.50 -13.90 11.09
N GLU A 102 0.71 -12.82 10.33
CA GLU A 102 1.89 -11.96 10.46
C GLU A 102 1.62 -10.75 11.36
N TYR A 103 0.42 -10.17 11.26
CA TYR A 103 0.04 -8.91 11.90
C TYR A 103 -1.05 -9.06 12.97
N GLY A 104 -1.62 -10.26 13.15
CA GLY A 104 -2.70 -10.52 14.10
C GLY A 104 -4.08 -10.03 13.67
N GLU A 105 -4.19 -9.39 12.50
CA GLU A 105 -5.42 -8.84 11.93
C GLU A 105 -5.52 -9.13 10.42
N TYR A 106 -6.74 -9.22 9.90
CA TYR A 106 -6.97 -9.32 8.45
C TYR A 106 -6.78 -7.95 7.80
N LEU A 107 -5.99 -7.89 6.72
CA LEU A 107 -5.67 -6.61 6.06
C LEU A 107 -6.61 -6.25 4.92
N PHE A 108 -7.33 -7.24 4.39
CA PHE A 108 -8.27 -7.08 3.30
C PHE A 108 -9.56 -7.82 3.61
N TYR A 109 -10.68 -7.23 3.20
CA TYR A 109 -12.01 -7.75 3.45
C TYR A 109 -12.70 -8.02 2.12
N LYS A 110 -13.33 -9.18 2.02
CA LYS A 110 -14.17 -9.51 0.87
C LYS A 110 -15.36 -8.57 0.83
N LYS A 111 -15.69 -8.05 -0.36
CA LYS A 111 -16.94 -7.30 -0.55
C LYS A 111 -18.13 -8.25 -0.57
N ASP A 112 -19.22 -7.92 0.12
CA ASP A 112 -20.41 -8.77 0.21
C ASP A 112 -20.96 -9.18 -1.16
N ASN A 113 -21.00 -8.23 -2.09
CA ASN A 113 -21.43 -8.43 -3.48
C ASN A 113 -20.26 -8.52 -4.46
N ALA A 114 -19.10 -9.01 -4.00
CA ALA A 114 -17.97 -9.28 -4.89
C ALA A 114 -18.40 -10.22 -6.02
N PRO A 115 -18.04 -9.93 -7.29
CA PRO A 115 -18.18 -10.91 -8.36
C PRO A 115 -17.46 -12.21 -7.97
N VAL A 116 -18.07 -13.35 -8.30
CA VAL A 116 -17.49 -14.68 -8.06
C VAL A 116 -17.38 -15.39 -9.39
N SER A 117 -16.19 -15.92 -9.69
CA SER A 117 -16.01 -16.79 -10.84
C SER A 117 -16.13 -18.25 -10.41
N THR A 118 -16.88 -19.03 -11.18
CA THR A 118 -16.93 -20.51 -11.09
C THR A 118 -16.38 -21.16 -12.36
N ALA A 119 -15.74 -20.38 -13.23
CA ALA A 119 -15.17 -20.88 -14.46
C ALA A 119 -13.96 -21.78 -14.17
N GLU A 120 -13.76 -22.78 -15.02
CA GLU A 120 -12.51 -23.55 -15.02
C GLU A 120 -11.37 -22.66 -15.53
N ILE A 121 -10.29 -22.55 -14.75
CA ILE A 121 -9.14 -21.73 -15.10
C ILE A 121 -8.22 -22.55 -16.01
N PRO A 122 -8.02 -22.14 -17.27
CA PRO A 122 -7.20 -22.90 -18.21
C PRO A 122 -5.72 -22.83 -17.82
N LYS A 123 -4.98 -23.92 -18.06
CA LYS A 123 -3.51 -23.92 -17.96
C LYS A 123 -2.90 -22.99 -19.01
N ALA A 124 -1.78 -22.38 -18.66
CA ALA A 124 -1.00 -21.57 -19.57
C ALA A 124 -0.49 -22.38 -20.77
N THR A 125 -0.37 -21.69 -21.89
CA THR A 125 0.28 -22.11 -23.13
C THR A 125 1.47 -21.19 -23.39
N GLU A 126 2.36 -21.55 -24.32
CA GLU A 126 3.49 -20.67 -24.65
C GLU A 126 3.08 -19.30 -25.18
N GLU A 127 1.89 -19.17 -25.77
CA GLU A 127 1.37 -17.89 -26.29
C GLU A 127 0.84 -16.96 -25.18
N ASN A 128 0.24 -17.52 -24.14
CA ASN A 128 -0.48 -16.74 -23.10
C ASN A 128 0.15 -16.82 -21.71
N LYS A 129 1.30 -17.48 -21.55
CA LYS A 129 1.97 -17.68 -20.27
C LYS A 129 2.32 -16.38 -19.55
N ASN A 130 2.75 -15.35 -20.26
CA ASN A 130 3.17 -14.09 -19.65
C ASN A 130 1.98 -13.12 -19.57
N VAL A 131 1.61 -12.70 -18.37
CA VAL A 131 0.49 -11.81 -18.09
C VAL A 131 1.02 -10.53 -17.47
N ARG A 132 0.73 -9.38 -18.06
CA ARG A 132 1.18 -8.06 -17.61
C ARG A 132 0.12 -7.41 -16.74
N LEU A 133 0.39 -7.30 -15.44
CA LEU A 133 -0.48 -6.67 -14.45
C LEU A 133 0.03 -5.26 -14.12
N SER A 134 -0.77 -4.23 -14.39
CA SER A 134 -0.49 -2.87 -13.92
C SER A 134 -1.27 -2.55 -12.65
N THR A 135 -0.59 -2.13 -11.59
CA THR A 135 -1.20 -1.91 -10.27
C THR A 135 -0.62 -0.69 -9.56
N THR A 136 -1.17 -0.39 -8.38
CA THR A 136 -0.68 0.70 -7.55
C THR A 136 0.47 0.26 -6.65
N THR A 137 1.40 1.17 -6.36
CA THR A 137 2.49 0.93 -5.40
C THR A 137 1.96 0.43 -4.05
N SER A 138 0.84 0.96 -3.53
CA SER A 138 0.29 0.48 -2.24
C SER A 138 -0.26 -0.96 -2.28
N VAL A 139 -0.75 -1.44 -3.43
CA VAL A 139 -1.13 -2.86 -3.59
C VAL A 139 0.10 -3.76 -3.57
N ASN A 140 1.18 -3.31 -4.21
CA ASN A 140 2.42 -4.06 -4.29
C ASN A 140 3.14 -4.11 -2.94
N ASP A 141 3.29 -2.95 -2.30
CA ASP A 141 4.03 -2.78 -1.04
C ASP A 141 3.29 -3.42 0.15
N SER A 142 1.98 -3.68 0.02
CA SER A 142 1.25 -4.44 1.04
C SER A 142 1.62 -5.92 1.08
N GLY A 143 2.49 -6.41 0.18
CA GLY A 143 2.88 -7.82 0.10
C GLY A 143 1.81 -8.78 -0.45
N LEU A 144 0.61 -8.27 -0.77
CA LEU A 144 -0.52 -9.10 -1.16
C LEU A 144 -0.25 -9.87 -2.46
N LEU A 145 0.27 -9.18 -3.49
CA LEU A 145 0.57 -9.82 -4.77
C LEU A 145 1.70 -10.85 -4.65
N SER A 146 2.72 -10.57 -3.85
CA SER A 146 3.81 -11.52 -3.55
C SER A 146 3.30 -12.77 -2.83
N TYR A 147 2.21 -12.67 -2.07
CA TYR A 147 1.56 -13.81 -1.43
C TYR A 147 0.65 -14.60 -2.39
N LEU A 148 -0.09 -13.91 -3.26
CA LEU A 148 -1.11 -14.51 -4.14
C LEU A 148 -0.52 -15.09 -5.42
N LEU A 149 0.26 -14.29 -6.17
CA LEU A 149 0.67 -14.63 -7.53
C LEU A 149 1.47 -15.93 -7.62
N PRO A 150 2.40 -16.26 -6.70
CA PRO A 150 3.12 -17.54 -6.78
C PRO A 150 2.19 -18.77 -6.77
N LYS A 151 1.06 -18.70 -6.07
CA LYS A 151 0.09 -19.80 -6.00
C LYS A 151 -0.63 -19.98 -7.33
N PHE A 152 -1.02 -18.87 -7.97
CA PHE A 152 -1.59 -18.89 -9.32
C PHE A 152 -0.57 -19.39 -10.36
N GLU A 153 0.65 -18.86 -10.33
CA GLU A 153 1.72 -19.25 -11.25
C GLU A 153 2.04 -20.74 -11.13
N GLU A 154 2.22 -21.27 -9.92
CA GLU A 154 2.46 -22.70 -9.67
C GLU A 154 1.28 -23.57 -10.11
N ALA A 155 0.06 -23.16 -9.76
CA ALA A 155 -1.13 -23.95 -10.03
C ALA A 155 -1.48 -23.98 -11.51
N TYR A 156 -1.21 -22.93 -12.30
CA TYR A 156 -1.72 -22.83 -13.68
C TYR A 156 -0.64 -22.63 -14.76
N GLY A 157 0.62 -22.42 -14.38
CA GLY A 157 1.76 -22.30 -15.30
C GLY A 157 1.95 -20.92 -15.93
N TYR A 158 1.21 -19.91 -15.46
CA TYR A 158 1.39 -18.52 -15.89
C TYR A 158 2.62 -17.88 -15.22
N LYS A 159 3.05 -16.75 -15.77
CA LYS A 159 4.01 -15.82 -15.19
C LYS A 159 3.41 -14.43 -15.21
N VAL A 160 3.26 -13.81 -14.04
CA VAL A 160 2.66 -12.48 -13.89
C VAL A 160 3.76 -11.44 -13.72
N GLU A 161 3.87 -10.55 -14.70
CA GLU A 161 4.78 -9.40 -14.67
C GLU A 161 4.05 -8.20 -14.06
N VAL A 162 4.51 -7.75 -12.90
CA VAL A 162 3.87 -6.66 -12.16
C VAL A 162 4.58 -5.34 -12.45
N TYR A 163 3.84 -4.37 -12.97
CA TYR A 163 4.22 -2.97 -12.99
C TYR A 163 3.46 -2.22 -11.89
N SER A 164 4.17 -1.61 -10.95
CA SER A 164 3.56 -0.83 -9.87
C SER A 164 3.97 0.65 -9.94
N ALA A 165 2.99 1.55 -9.80
CA ALA A 165 3.22 2.99 -9.75
C ALA A 165 2.07 3.71 -9.01
N GLY A 166 2.11 5.04 -8.88
CA GLY A 166 0.92 5.79 -8.46
C GLY A 166 -0.27 5.55 -9.41
N THR A 167 -1.51 5.62 -8.92
CA THR A 167 -2.72 5.18 -9.67
C THR A 167 -2.82 5.77 -11.08
N GLY A 168 -2.58 7.08 -11.24
CA GLY A 168 -2.61 7.72 -12.56
C GLY A 168 -1.56 7.15 -13.53
N LYS A 169 -0.34 6.85 -13.04
CA LYS A 169 0.71 6.23 -13.84
C LYS A 169 0.40 4.77 -14.17
N ALA A 170 -0.15 4.02 -13.22
CA ALA A 170 -0.56 2.62 -13.44
C ALA A 170 -1.66 2.52 -14.52
N ILE A 171 -2.65 3.41 -14.46
CA ILE A 171 -3.71 3.49 -15.47
C ILE A 171 -3.15 3.99 -16.80
N ALA A 172 -2.27 5.00 -16.81
CA ALA A 172 -1.62 5.48 -18.03
C ALA A 172 -0.79 4.39 -18.71
N ASN A 173 -0.10 3.53 -17.94
CA ASN A 173 0.64 2.39 -18.46
C ASN A 173 -0.28 1.41 -19.21
N ALA A 174 -1.47 1.13 -18.67
CA ALA A 174 -2.47 0.31 -19.35
C ALA A 174 -3.06 1.00 -20.59
N LYS A 175 -3.32 2.31 -20.53
CA LYS A 175 -3.76 3.11 -21.69
C LYS A 175 -2.72 3.18 -22.81
N ALA A 176 -1.45 2.93 -22.50
CA ALA A 176 -0.36 2.81 -23.48
C ALA A 176 -0.21 1.39 -24.05
N GLY A 177 -1.06 0.43 -23.67
CA GLY A 177 -1.02 -0.95 -24.16
C GLY A 177 0.03 -1.85 -23.47
N ASN A 178 0.60 -1.40 -22.35
CA ASN A 178 1.66 -2.11 -21.63
C ASN A 178 1.13 -3.05 -20.53
N ALA A 179 -0.17 -3.31 -20.48
CA ALA A 179 -0.80 -4.18 -19.50
C ALA A 179 -1.95 -4.96 -20.13
N ASP A 180 -2.20 -6.17 -19.63
CA ASP A 180 -3.32 -7.02 -20.04
C ASP A 180 -4.52 -6.86 -19.09
N LEU A 181 -4.25 -6.48 -17.85
CA LEU A 181 -5.25 -6.12 -16.85
C LEU A 181 -4.68 -5.10 -15.85
N ILE A 182 -5.58 -4.39 -15.17
CA ILE A 182 -5.25 -3.50 -14.06
C ILE A 182 -5.89 -3.97 -12.76
N PHE A 183 -5.16 -3.76 -11.66
CA PHE A 183 -5.67 -3.94 -10.30
C PHE A 183 -5.42 -2.69 -9.49
N VAL A 184 -6.46 -1.89 -9.25
CA VAL A 184 -6.35 -0.53 -8.71
C VAL A 184 -7.48 -0.24 -7.72
N HIS A 185 -7.43 0.92 -7.06
CA HIS A 185 -8.40 1.33 -6.03
C HIS A 185 -8.77 2.83 -6.12
N SER A 186 -9.10 3.31 -7.32
CA SER A 186 -9.57 4.68 -7.54
C SER A 186 -10.79 4.68 -8.45
N LYS A 187 -11.98 4.62 -7.84
CA LYS A 187 -13.26 4.53 -8.55
C LYS A 187 -13.41 5.55 -9.68
N SER A 188 -13.10 6.83 -9.44
CA SER A 188 -13.25 7.87 -10.47
C SER A 188 -12.32 7.66 -11.67
N GLN A 189 -11.08 7.23 -11.43
CA GLN A 189 -10.13 6.95 -12.51
C GLN A 189 -10.45 5.62 -13.21
N GLU A 190 -10.97 4.64 -12.49
CA GLU A 190 -11.51 3.38 -13.06
C GLU A 190 -12.71 3.67 -13.97
N GLU A 191 -13.64 4.51 -13.53
CA GLU A 191 -14.79 4.96 -14.33
C GLU A 191 -14.33 5.68 -15.60
N ALA A 192 -13.39 6.63 -15.49
CA ALA A 192 -12.82 7.31 -16.65
C ALA A 192 -12.04 6.37 -17.60
N PHE A 193 -11.46 5.28 -17.08
CA PHE A 193 -10.80 4.26 -17.89
C PHE A 193 -11.82 3.43 -18.69
N VAL A 194 -12.93 3.05 -18.06
CA VAL A 194 -14.05 2.34 -18.69
C VAL A 194 -14.75 3.23 -19.72
N GLU A 195 -15.12 4.46 -19.36
CA GLU A 195 -15.77 5.43 -20.25
C GLU A 195 -14.91 5.76 -21.47
N GLY A 196 -13.58 5.73 -21.31
CA GLY A 196 -12.61 5.88 -22.40
C GLY A 196 -12.49 4.67 -23.33
N GLY A 197 -13.22 3.57 -23.09
CA GLY A 197 -13.20 2.37 -23.92
C GLY A 197 -11.98 1.46 -23.70
N TYR A 198 -11.21 1.67 -22.62
CA TYR A 198 -9.99 0.89 -22.34
C TYR A 198 -10.25 -0.41 -21.57
N SER A 199 -11.46 -0.62 -21.08
CA SER A 199 -11.90 -1.89 -20.49
C SER A 199 -13.11 -2.43 -21.25
N TYR A 200 -13.41 -3.71 -21.05
CA TYR A 200 -14.56 -4.38 -21.63
C TYR A 200 -15.13 -5.40 -20.64
N VAL A 201 -16.40 -5.76 -20.84
CA VAL A 201 -17.06 -6.76 -20.00
C VAL A 201 -16.52 -8.13 -20.39
N LEU A 202 -15.90 -8.82 -19.44
CA LEU A 202 -15.43 -10.18 -19.63
C LEU A 202 -16.61 -11.16 -19.67
N ASP A 203 -16.48 -12.21 -20.49
CA ASP A 203 -17.45 -13.31 -20.53
C ASP A 203 -17.67 -13.90 -19.13
N GLY A 204 -18.94 -13.96 -18.72
CA GLY A 204 -19.36 -14.44 -17.40
C GLY A 204 -19.55 -13.34 -16.34
N PHE A 205 -19.31 -12.07 -16.68
CA PHE A 205 -19.52 -10.93 -15.79
C PHE A 205 -20.50 -9.92 -16.36
N GLU A 206 -21.02 -9.04 -15.51
CA GLU A 206 -22.02 -8.01 -15.87
C GLU A 206 -21.45 -6.58 -15.90
N SER A 207 -20.16 -6.42 -15.60
CA SER A 207 -19.49 -5.12 -15.45
C SER A 207 -18.04 -5.22 -15.87
N GLU A 208 -17.51 -4.16 -16.49
CA GLU A 208 -16.08 -3.97 -16.78
C GLU A 208 -15.25 -3.83 -15.50
N ARG A 209 -15.88 -3.33 -14.43
CA ARG A 209 -15.25 -3.06 -13.14
C ARG A 209 -15.64 -4.12 -12.15
N LEU A 210 -14.70 -4.99 -11.81
CA LEU A 210 -14.90 -6.14 -10.93
C LEU A 210 -14.33 -5.83 -9.54
N THR A 211 -15.12 -5.14 -8.72
CA THR A 211 -14.74 -4.79 -7.34
C THR A 211 -14.90 -5.99 -6.42
N LEU A 212 -13.80 -6.56 -5.94
CA LEU A 212 -13.79 -7.84 -5.21
C LEU A 212 -13.52 -7.73 -3.71
N MET A 213 -12.75 -6.73 -3.31
CA MET A 213 -12.31 -6.58 -1.92
C MET A 213 -12.13 -5.11 -1.58
N TYR A 214 -11.97 -4.84 -0.30
CA TYR A 214 -11.64 -3.53 0.20
C TYR A 214 -10.68 -3.61 1.38
N ASN A 215 -10.00 -2.51 1.67
CA ASN A 215 -9.44 -2.26 2.98
C ASN A 215 -9.96 -0.92 3.51
N TYR A 216 -9.47 -0.50 4.67
CA TYR A 216 -9.81 0.80 5.24
C TYR A 216 -8.62 1.75 5.11
N PHE A 217 -8.92 2.98 4.73
CA PHE A 217 -8.07 4.10 5.13
C PHE A 217 -8.21 4.31 6.63
N VAL A 218 -7.13 4.76 7.26
CA VAL A 218 -7.06 5.09 8.68
C VAL A 218 -6.43 6.47 8.85
N LEU A 219 -7.00 7.25 9.77
CA LEU A 219 -6.36 8.46 10.24
C LEU A 219 -5.41 8.07 11.36
N ILE A 220 -4.14 8.39 11.16
CA ILE A 220 -3.04 8.14 12.08
C ILE A 220 -2.61 9.48 12.66
N GLY A 221 -2.19 9.47 13.92
CA GLY A 221 -1.61 10.64 14.56
C GLY A 221 -0.89 10.30 15.85
N PRO A 222 -0.38 11.31 16.56
CA PRO A 222 0.31 11.13 17.85
C PRO A 222 -0.58 10.41 18.86
N LYS A 223 0.02 9.53 19.68
CA LYS A 223 -0.68 8.80 20.76
C LYS A 223 -1.36 9.71 21.78
N ASP A 224 -0.87 10.93 22.00
CA ASP A 224 -1.48 11.91 22.89
C ASP A 224 -2.63 12.71 22.22
N ASP A 225 -2.82 12.53 20.91
CA ASP A 225 -3.88 13.10 20.07
C ASP A 225 -4.29 14.53 20.47
N PRO A 226 -3.41 15.53 20.30
CA PRO A 226 -3.68 16.89 20.73
C PRO A 226 -4.88 17.54 19.99
N ALA A 227 -5.23 17.07 18.79
CA ALA A 227 -6.42 17.48 18.06
C ALA A 227 -7.72 16.85 18.57
N LYS A 228 -7.64 15.80 19.40
CA LYS A 228 -8.77 14.97 19.84
C LYS A 228 -9.52 14.31 18.68
N ALA A 229 -8.79 14.02 17.60
CA ALA A 229 -9.30 13.41 16.38
C ALA A 229 -9.97 12.06 16.65
N ALA A 230 -9.45 11.26 17.59
CA ALA A 230 -9.97 9.92 17.91
C ALA A 230 -11.38 9.94 18.52
N THR A 231 -11.79 11.08 19.10
CA THR A 231 -13.12 11.25 19.72
C THR A 231 -14.09 12.05 18.87
N ALA A 232 -13.70 12.39 17.64
CA ALA A 232 -14.55 13.14 16.72
C ALA A 232 -15.79 12.30 16.31
N PRO A 233 -16.94 12.93 16.00
CA PRO A 233 -18.14 12.19 15.57
C PRO A 233 -18.01 11.53 14.19
N SER A 234 -17.12 12.04 13.33
CA SER A 234 -16.83 11.51 12.00
C SER A 234 -15.37 11.78 11.63
N VAL A 235 -14.85 11.06 10.63
CA VAL A 235 -13.49 11.33 10.11
C VAL A 235 -13.36 12.75 9.52
N LYS A 236 -14.45 13.31 8.96
CA LYS A 236 -14.45 14.69 8.47
C LYS A 236 -14.38 15.69 9.61
N ASP A 237 -15.04 15.40 10.73
CA ASP A 237 -14.92 16.22 11.94
C ASP A 237 -13.50 16.14 12.52
N ALA A 238 -12.86 14.97 12.47
CA ALA A 238 -11.45 14.82 12.86
C ALA A 238 -10.52 15.68 11.99
N PHE A 239 -10.68 15.65 10.66
CA PHE A 239 -9.93 16.50 9.73
C PHE A 239 -10.20 18.00 10.00
N LYS A 240 -11.44 18.37 10.30
CA LYS A 240 -11.78 19.73 10.71
C LYS A 240 -11.04 20.15 11.99
N LEU A 241 -11.00 19.30 13.01
CA LEU A 241 -10.27 19.58 14.26
C LEU A 241 -8.76 19.76 14.02
N ILE A 242 -8.17 18.92 13.17
CA ILE A 242 -6.76 19.03 12.77
C ILE A 242 -6.49 20.39 12.10
N ALA A 243 -7.34 20.79 11.15
CA ALA A 243 -7.20 22.05 10.43
C ALA A 243 -7.42 23.28 11.32
N ASP A 244 -8.49 23.29 12.14
CA ASP A 244 -8.82 24.40 13.03
C ASP A 244 -7.71 24.65 14.06
N GLY A 245 -7.10 23.56 14.58
CA GLY A 245 -5.98 23.62 15.51
C GLY A 245 -4.61 23.80 14.86
N LYS A 246 -4.53 23.79 13.52
CA LYS A 246 -3.28 23.82 12.74
C LYS A 246 -2.27 22.75 13.21
N PHE A 247 -2.75 21.54 13.50
CA PHE A 247 -1.86 20.44 13.88
C PHE A 247 -1.10 19.93 12.67
N ALA A 248 0.15 19.54 12.86
CA ALA A 248 0.99 19.07 11.77
C ALA A 248 0.33 17.89 11.05
N PHE A 249 0.17 17.98 9.74
CA PHE A 249 -0.37 16.95 8.87
C PHE A 249 0.63 16.67 7.75
N VAL A 250 0.85 15.40 7.43
CA VAL A 250 1.67 14.96 6.30
C VAL A 250 0.76 14.43 5.21
N SER A 251 0.74 15.16 4.08
CA SER A 251 0.09 14.70 2.86
C SER A 251 1.09 13.97 1.97
N ARG A 252 0.58 12.93 1.28
CA ARG A 252 1.30 12.25 0.20
C ARG A 252 1.68 13.22 -0.91
N GLY A 253 0.76 14.11 -1.31
CA GLY A 253 1.00 15.12 -2.35
C GLY A 253 1.40 14.56 -3.73
N ASP A 254 1.08 13.31 -4.03
CA ASP A 254 1.63 12.58 -5.19
C ASP A 254 0.57 12.15 -6.21
N ASN A 255 -0.64 12.70 -6.10
CA ASN A 255 -1.81 12.37 -6.92
C ASN A 255 -2.22 10.88 -6.88
N SER A 256 -1.83 10.16 -5.83
CA SER A 256 -2.30 8.79 -5.58
C SER A 256 -3.77 8.74 -5.16
N GLY A 257 -4.34 7.52 -5.13
CA GLY A 257 -5.64 7.26 -4.53
C GLY A 257 -5.74 7.77 -3.09
N THR A 258 -4.71 7.57 -2.27
CA THR A 258 -4.66 8.08 -0.88
C THR A 258 -4.66 9.60 -0.83
N HIS A 259 -3.88 10.27 -1.68
CA HIS A 259 -3.89 11.75 -1.76
C HIS A 259 -5.28 12.27 -2.16
N THR A 260 -5.88 11.68 -3.19
CA THR A 260 -7.24 12.05 -3.63
C THR A 260 -8.28 11.82 -2.53
N LYS A 261 -8.14 10.71 -1.79
CA LYS A 261 -9.02 10.39 -0.66
C LYS A 261 -8.87 11.42 0.45
N GLU A 262 -7.64 11.73 0.83
CA GLU A 262 -7.31 12.76 1.82
C GLU A 262 -7.93 14.11 1.44
N ILE A 263 -7.78 14.55 0.19
CA ILE A 263 -8.40 15.80 -0.29
C ILE A 263 -9.93 15.78 -0.09
N SER A 264 -10.59 14.63 -0.31
CA SER A 264 -12.04 14.51 -0.11
C SER A 264 -12.52 14.63 1.34
N LEU A 265 -11.60 14.56 2.31
CA LEU A 265 -11.89 14.61 3.74
C LEU A 265 -11.71 16.01 4.33
N TRP A 266 -10.93 16.89 3.68
CA TRP A 266 -10.75 18.26 4.15
C TRP A 266 -12.04 19.09 4.03
N PRO A 267 -12.25 20.07 4.95
CA PRO A 267 -13.32 21.04 4.81
C PRO A 267 -13.22 21.80 3.49
N ALA A 268 -14.34 21.86 2.75
CA ALA A 268 -14.38 22.42 1.40
C ALA A 268 -13.98 23.92 1.37
N GLU A 269 -14.23 24.65 2.46
CA GLU A 269 -13.87 26.06 2.62
C GLU A 269 -12.36 26.31 2.63
N LEU A 270 -11.53 25.28 2.84
CA LEU A 270 -10.08 25.40 2.72
C LEU A 270 -9.61 25.41 1.26
N GLY A 271 -10.45 24.99 0.31
CA GLY A 271 -10.07 24.95 -1.11
C GLY A 271 -8.82 24.10 -1.40
N ILE A 272 -8.51 23.14 -0.52
CA ILE A 272 -7.40 22.20 -0.72
C ILE A 272 -7.76 21.31 -1.91
N THR A 273 -6.81 21.17 -2.83
CA THR A 273 -6.93 20.32 -4.02
C THR A 273 -5.67 19.47 -4.17
N VAL A 274 -5.63 18.68 -5.23
CA VAL A 274 -4.42 17.92 -5.59
C VAL A 274 -3.27 18.80 -6.10
N ASP A 275 -3.51 20.09 -6.37
CA ASP A 275 -2.46 21.02 -6.76
C ASP A 275 -1.72 21.54 -5.53
N ALA A 276 -0.39 21.42 -5.51
CA ALA A 276 0.47 21.95 -4.44
C ALA A 276 0.27 23.45 -4.20
N ALA A 277 -0.10 24.23 -5.22
CA ALA A 277 -0.38 25.66 -5.08
C ALA A 277 -1.60 25.92 -4.17
N SER A 278 -2.56 25.00 -4.13
CA SER A 278 -3.77 25.15 -3.29
C SER A 278 -3.48 25.10 -1.79
N VAL A 279 -2.32 24.56 -1.39
CA VAL A 279 -1.93 24.44 0.02
C VAL A 279 -0.85 25.42 0.47
N ALA A 280 -0.46 26.36 -0.40
CA ALA A 280 0.59 27.34 -0.08
C ALA A 280 0.27 28.18 1.17
N ALA A 281 -1.02 28.47 1.43
CA ALA A 281 -1.47 29.20 2.62
C ALA A 281 -1.47 28.36 3.91
N TYR A 282 -1.28 27.04 3.81
CA TYR A 282 -1.36 26.08 4.92
C TYR A 282 0.00 25.47 5.28
N SER A 283 1.10 25.94 4.67
CA SER A 283 2.43 25.35 4.81
C SER A 283 3.01 25.32 6.23
N GLU A 284 2.41 26.06 7.18
CA GLU A 284 2.79 26.01 8.60
C GLU A 284 2.49 24.66 9.25
N TRP A 285 1.41 24.00 8.82
CA TRP A 285 0.93 22.76 9.44
C TRP A 285 0.68 21.65 8.42
N TYR A 286 0.44 21.97 7.16
CA TYR A 286 0.19 21.01 6.10
C TYR A 286 1.47 20.77 5.28
N ASN A 287 2.03 19.56 5.37
CA ASN A 287 3.27 19.15 4.70
C ASN A 287 2.92 18.39 3.41
N TYR A 288 3.00 19.06 2.26
CA TYR A 288 2.79 18.45 0.94
C TYR A 288 4.08 17.74 0.48
N SER A 289 4.14 16.41 0.59
CA SER A 289 5.42 15.69 0.48
C SER A 289 5.84 15.30 -0.94
N ASN A 290 4.88 15.13 -1.86
CA ASN A 290 5.10 14.56 -3.19
C ASN A 290 5.92 13.25 -3.14
N ALA A 291 5.53 12.33 -2.25
CA ALA A 291 6.28 11.12 -1.95
C ALA A 291 5.36 9.90 -1.73
N GLY A 292 5.96 8.70 -1.82
CA GLY A 292 5.28 7.44 -1.51
C GLY A 292 4.93 7.30 -0.02
N MET A 293 4.08 6.32 0.30
CA MET A 293 3.53 6.18 1.66
C MET A 293 4.59 5.91 2.72
N GLY A 294 5.56 5.02 2.45
CA GLY A 294 6.63 4.73 3.41
C GLY A 294 7.44 5.96 3.81
N THR A 295 7.78 6.83 2.86
CA THR A 295 8.45 8.11 3.15
C THR A 295 7.57 9.05 3.96
N CYS A 296 6.28 9.13 3.64
CA CYS A 296 5.34 9.99 4.36
C CYS A 296 5.08 9.51 5.79
N LEU A 297 4.99 8.20 6.02
CA LEU A 297 4.85 7.62 7.37
C LEU A 297 6.08 7.88 8.23
N LYS A 298 7.30 7.73 7.68
CA LYS A 298 8.54 8.12 8.38
C LYS A 298 8.53 9.59 8.75
N MET A 299 8.15 10.46 7.81
CA MET A 299 8.05 11.90 8.06
C MET A 299 7.01 12.22 9.15
N ALA A 300 5.87 11.54 9.14
CA ALA A 300 4.83 11.73 10.14
C ALA A 300 5.31 11.29 11.53
N GLU A 301 6.01 10.16 11.62
CA GLU A 301 6.58 9.63 12.86
C GLU A 301 7.64 10.58 13.45
N GLU A 302 8.56 11.09 12.62
CA GLU A 302 9.59 12.04 13.02
C GLU A 302 8.99 13.36 13.53
N LYS A 303 7.92 13.84 12.90
CA LYS A 303 7.26 15.11 13.22
C LYS A 303 6.21 15.00 14.33
N GLY A 304 5.77 13.80 14.68
CA GLY A 304 4.54 13.63 15.47
C GLY A 304 3.35 14.26 14.75
N ALA A 305 3.20 13.98 13.46
CA ALA A 305 2.16 14.56 12.61
C ALA A 305 1.03 13.57 12.33
N TYR A 306 -0.14 14.12 12.03
CA TYR A 306 -1.27 13.38 11.51
C TYR A 306 -1.04 12.98 10.05
N ILE A 307 -1.57 11.84 9.62
CA ILE A 307 -1.47 11.35 8.25
C ILE A 307 -2.63 10.39 7.94
N LEU A 308 -3.08 10.39 6.69
CA LEU A 308 -3.99 9.38 6.17
C LEU A 308 -3.19 8.26 5.49
N SER A 309 -3.41 7.01 5.89
CA SER A 309 -2.81 5.83 5.23
C SER A 309 -3.84 4.74 5.00
N ASP A 310 -3.57 3.78 4.12
CA ASP A 310 -4.25 2.49 4.19
C ASP A 310 -3.78 1.70 5.43
N LYS A 311 -4.70 0.96 6.06
CA LYS A 311 -4.47 0.23 7.31
C LYS A 311 -3.35 -0.79 7.17
N ALA A 312 -3.35 -1.53 6.06
CA ALA A 312 -2.34 -2.54 5.74
C ALA A 312 -0.92 -1.95 5.77
N THR A 313 -0.69 -0.86 5.04
CA THR A 313 0.62 -0.21 4.98
C THR A 313 1.07 0.30 6.35
N PHE A 314 0.15 0.84 7.17
CA PHE A 314 0.51 1.29 8.51
C PHE A 314 0.84 0.13 9.47
N LEU A 315 0.09 -0.96 9.41
CA LEU A 315 0.36 -2.14 10.24
C LEU A 315 1.69 -2.80 9.87
N THR A 316 2.02 -2.88 8.57
CA THR A 316 3.34 -3.34 8.12
C THR A 316 4.44 -2.38 8.59
N PHE A 317 4.26 -1.06 8.46
CA PHE A 317 5.20 -0.06 8.97
C PHE A 317 5.45 -0.21 10.48
N LYS A 318 4.37 -0.46 11.25
CA LYS A 318 4.44 -0.69 12.70
C LYS A 318 5.15 -1.98 13.05
N ALA A 319 4.84 -3.07 12.36
CA ALA A 319 5.48 -4.38 12.55
C ALA A 319 6.99 -4.35 12.25
N ASN A 320 7.39 -3.54 11.26
CA ASN A 320 8.79 -3.38 10.83
C ASN A 320 9.54 -2.27 11.56
N GLY A 321 9.02 -1.76 12.69
CA GLY A 321 9.72 -0.77 13.51
C GLY A 321 9.90 0.59 12.82
N GLY A 322 8.95 1.02 11.99
CA GLY A 322 8.99 2.31 11.30
C GLY A 322 9.66 2.27 9.93
N VAL A 323 9.66 1.11 9.27
CA VAL A 323 10.24 0.92 7.94
C VAL A 323 9.23 0.23 7.03
N ILE A 324 9.14 0.69 5.79
CA ILE A 324 8.51 -0.03 4.68
C ILE A 324 9.65 -0.35 3.72
N GLU A 325 9.87 -1.64 3.46
CA GLU A 325 10.89 -2.15 2.53
C GLU A 325 10.39 -2.14 1.09
#